data_AF-A0A2T4TBH4-F1
#
_entry.id   AF-A0A2T4TBH4-F1
#
_cell.length_a   1.000
_cell.length_b   1.000
_cell.length_c   1.000
_cell.angle_alpha   90.00
_cell.angle_beta   90.00
_cell.angle_gamma   90.00
#
_symmetry.space_group_name_H-M   'P 1'
#
loop_
_entity.id
_entity.type
_entity.pdbx_description
1 polymer ?
#
loop_
_entity_poly.entity_id
_entity_poly.type
_entity_poly.pdbx_seq_one_letter_code
_entity_poly.pdbx_strand_id
1 'polypeptide(L)' 'MRVMNSKTFGLRFSEKIVGGRARLERLITAGKIRAEKGNGEAQNGKWLVNAADVLRYARAK' A
#
# COMPACT_ATOMS: atom_id res chain seq x y z
N MET A 1 1.15 -18.38 6.59
CA MET A 1 2.25 -17.37 6.60
C MET A 1 2.10 -16.48 5.36
N ARG A 2 2.05 -15.15 5.50
CA ARG A 2 2.04 -14.24 4.33
C ARG A 2 3.45 -13.69 4.12
N VAL A 3 4.02 -13.92 2.94
CA VAL A 3 5.34 -13.40 2.54
C VAL A 3 5.29 -11.86 2.56
N MET A 4 6.34 -11.21 3.09
CA MET A 4 6.47 -9.74 3.22
C MET A 4 5.47 -9.02 4.14
N ASN A 5 4.76 -9.70 5.04
CA ASN A 5 3.76 -9.04 5.90
C ASN A 5 4.35 -8.01 6.89
N SER A 6 5.63 -8.13 7.24
CA SER A 6 6.37 -7.17 8.10
C SER A 6 7.04 -6.05 7.32
N LYS A 7 6.87 -5.99 6.00
CA LYS A 7 7.48 -4.98 5.14
C LYS A 7 6.42 -4.01 4.63
N THR A 8 6.86 -2.80 4.33
CA THR A 8 6.02 -1.75 3.76
C THR A 8 6.63 -1.22 2.46
N PHE A 9 5.77 -0.74 1.59
CA PHE A 9 6.10 -0.05 0.36
C PHE A 9 5.66 1.41 0.43
N GLY A 10 6.31 2.25 -0.38
CA GLY A 10 5.82 3.61 -0.59
C GLY A 10 4.54 3.63 -1.42
N LEU A 11 3.74 4.69 -1.28
CA LEU A 11 2.49 4.87 -2.03
C LEU A 11 2.68 4.69 -3.53
N ARG A 12 3.59 5.45 -4.16
CA ARG A 12 3.85 5.40 -5.61
C ARG A 12 4.26 4.01 -6.12
N PHE A 13 5.01 3.25 -5.32
CA PHE A 13 5.40 1.90 -5.70
C PHE A 13 4.21 0.95 -5.65
N SER A 14 3.39 1.08 -4.61
CA SER A 14 2.15 0.32 -4.45
C SER A 14 1.15 0.61 -5.56
N GLU A 15 1.00 1.87 -5.95
CA GLU A 15 0.14 2.31 -7.06
C GLU A 15 0.50 1.58 -8.36
N LYS A 16 1.80 1.48 -8.68
CA LYS A 16 2.27 0.76 -9.88
C LYS A 16 1.93 -0.73 -9.84
N ILE A 17 2.05 -1.37 -8.67
CA ILE A 17 1.80 -2.81 -8.51
C ILE A 17 0.31 -3.16 -8.62
N VAL A 18 -0.57 -2.39 -7.97
CA VAL A 18 -2.01 -2.67 -7.98
C VAL A 18 -2.71 -2.23 -9.27
N GLY A 19 -1.98 -1.52 -10.15
CA GLY A 19 -2.48 -1.06 -11.46
C GLY A 19 -3.17 0.29 -11.43
N GLY A 20 -2.78 1.18 -10.51
CA GLY A 20 -3.19 2.59 -10.49
C GLY A 20 -3.59 3.12 -9.10
N ARG A 21 -3.52 4.45 -8.94
CA ARG A 21 -3.80 5.14 -7.68
C ARG A 21 -5.24 5.03 -7.20
N ALA A 22 -6.20 5.28 -8.08
CA ALA A 22 -7.62 5.18 -7.74
C ALA A 22 -8.00 3.78 -7.22
N ARG A 23 -7.35 2.72 -7.73
CA ARG A 23 -7.55 1.35 -7.27
C ARG A 23 -6.89 1.13 -5.90
N LEU A 24 -5.67 1.63 -5.70
CA LEU A 24 -5.00 1.57 -4.41
C LEU A 24 -5.85 2.22 -3.32
N GLU A 25 -6.33 3.44 -3.56
CA GLU A 25 -7.18 4.19 -2.63
C GLU A 25 -8.46 3.43 -2.29
N ARG A 26 -9.17 2.90 -3.30
CA ARG A 26 -10.36 2.04 -3.06
C ARG A 26 -10.05 0.82 -2.20
N LEU A 27 -8.91 0.16 -2.39
CA LEU A 27 -8.51 -1.01 -1.61
C LEU A 27 -8.15 -0.64 -0.16
N ILE A 28 -7.55 0.53 0.05
CA ILE A 28 -7.26 1.06 1.39
C ILE A 28 -8.56 1.43 2.10
N THR A 29 -9.45 2.20 1.47
CA THR A 29 -10.76 2.58 2.04
C THR A 29 -11.63 1.36 2.34
N ALA A 30 -11.56 0.31 1.51
CA ALA A 30 -12.27 -0.95 1.77
C ALA A 30 -11.62 -1.83 2.85
N GLY A 31 -10.54 -1.39 3.51
CA GLY A 31 -9.82 -2.14 4.53
C GLY A 31 -9.06 -3.37 4.01
N LYS A 32 -8.87 -3.48 2.69
CA LYS A 32 -8.20 -4.62 2.06
C LYS A 32 -6.68 -4.48 2.03
N ILE A 33 -6.18 -3.25 2.01
CA ILE A 33 -4.76 -2.92 2.08
C ILE A 33 -4.55 -2.01 3.28
N ARG A 34 -3.68 -2.43 4.20
CA ARG A 34 -3.27 -1.59 5.34
C ARG A 34 -2.29 -0.53 4.86
N ALA A 35 -2.58 0.72 5.18
CA ALA A 35 -1.71 1.85 4.91
C ALA A 35 -1.67 2.78 6.12
N GLU A 36 -0.48 3.20 6.50
CA GLU A 36 -0.22 4.07 7.64
C GLU A 36 0.65 5.23 7.20
N LYS A 37 0.46 6.39 7.83
CA LYS A 37 1.33 7.54 7.61
C LYS A 37 2.59 7.34 8.45
N GLY A 38 3.75 7.21 7.81
CA GLY A 38 4.99 6.78 8.48
C GLY A 38 5.43 7.68 9.63
N ASN A 39 5.33 9.01 9.45
CA ASN A 39 5.42 9.97 10.56
C ASN A 39 4.05 10.64 10.72
N GLY A 40 3.30 10.25 11.74
CA GLY A 40 1.99 10.81 12.05
C GLY A 40 2.01 12.33 12.21
N GLU A 41 3.11 12.87 12.74
CA GLU A 41 3.30 14.30 13.05
C GLU A 41 3.87 15.13 11.89
N ALA A 42 4.44 14.50 10.86
CA ALA A 42 5.02 15.24 9.74
C ALA A 42 3.96 15.52 8.66
N GLN A 43 3.79 16.78 8.26
CA GLN A 43 2.90 17.15 7.16
C GLN A 43 3.27 16.42 5.84
N ASN A 44 4.57 16.20 5.60
CA ASN A 44 5.09 15.49 4.41
C ASN A 44 5.40 14.00 4.68
N GLY A 45 4.75 13.40 5.68
CA GLY A 45 4.96 12.00 6.06
C GLY A 45 4.70 11.05 4.88
N LYS A 46 5.69 10.23 4.53
CA LYS A 46 5.55 9.21 3.49
C LYS A 46 4.53 8.17 3.94
N TRP A 47 3.59 7.84 3.08
CA TRP A 47 2.66 6.74 3.30
C TRP A 47 3.38 5.40 3.16
N LEU A 48 3.22 4.57 4.18
CA LEU A 48 3.72 3.20 4.27
C LEU A 48 2.54 2.26 4.04
N VAL A 49 2.60 1.47 2.98
CA VAL A 49 1.54 0.55 2.57
C VAL A 49 2.03 -0.87 2.78
N ASN A 50 1.24 -1.75 3.38
CA ASN A 50 1.66 -3.11 3.67
C ASN A 50 2.01 -3.88 2.38
N ALA A 51 3.23 -4.43 2.32
CA ALA A 51 3.75 -5.07 1.11
C ALA A 51 2.99 -6.36 0.76
N ALA A 52 2.64 -7.18 1.75
CA ALA A 52 1.90 -8.43 1.51
C ALA A 52 0.50 -8.17 0.94
N ASP A 53 -0.19 -7.14 1.45
CA ASP A 53 -1.53 -6.79 0.97
C ASP A 53 -1.45 -6.21 -0.45
N VAL A 54 -0.45 -5.39 -0.75
CA VAL A 54 -0.20 -4.87 -2.11
C VAL A 54 0.05 -5.99 -3.10
N LEU A 55 0.92 -6.95 -2.75
CA LEU A 55 1.22 -8.11 -3.60
C LEU A 55 0.01 -9.02 -3.81
N ARG A 56 -0.85 -9.15 -2.80
CA ARG A 56 -2.11 -9.92 -2.91
C ARG A 56 -3.06 -9.35 -3.96
N TYR A 57 -3.07 -8.03 -4.14
CA TYR A 57 -3.90 -7.35 -5.13
C TYR A 57 -3.09 -6.83 -6.33
N ALA A 58 -1.88 -7.36 -6.52
CA ALA A 58 -1.04 -7.04 -7.66
C ALA A 58 -1.76 -7.41 -8.96
N ARG A 59 -1.58 -6.57 -9.98
CA ARG A 59 -2.12 -6.82 -11.31
C ARG A 59 -0.94 -7.06 -12.25
N ALA A 60 -0.81 -8.28 -12.76
CA ALA A 60 0.05 -8.53 -13.90
C ALA A 60 -0.48 -7.71 -15.08
N LYS A 61 0.41 -6.96 -15.72
CA LYS A 61 0.09 -6.21 -16.93
C LYS A 61 0.51 -7.03 -18.14
#